data_AF-G1V905-F1
#
_entry.id   AF-G1V905-F1
#
_cell.length_a   1.000
_cell.length_b   1.000
_cell.length_c   1.000
_cell.angle_alpha   90.00
_cell.angle_beta   90.00
_cell.angle_gamma   90.00
#
_symmetry.space_group_name_H-M   'P 1'
#
loop_
_entity.id
_entity.type
_entity.pdbx_description
1 polymer ?
#
loop_
_entity_poly.entity_id
_entity_poly.type
_entity_poly.pdbx_seq_one_letter_code
_entity_poly.pdbx_strand_id
1 'polypeptide(L)'
;MSQVYTTKLFKNGASQAVRLPAEFRFSGQEVYIFRDEITGDIVLSEKPRPKAWKDFFSSLSASEETEAFMAERPMNVAPRERGLFDEESK
;
A
#
# COMPACT_ATOMS: atom_id res chain seq x y z
N MET A 1 -4.79 14.89 -9.04
CA MET A 1 -4.27 15.90 -8.10
C MET A 1 -4.95 15.67 -6.77
N SER A 2 -4.22 15.60 -5.65
CA SER A 2 -4.84 15.50 -4.33
C SER A 2 -5.49 16.83 -3.99
N GLN A 3 -6.79 16.82 -3.73
CA GLN A 3 -7.52 18.00 -3.29
C GLN A 3 -7.25 18.19 -1.79
N VAL A 4 -6.73 19.36 -1.40
CA VAL A 4 -6.48 19.70 0.02
C VAL A 4 -7.70 20.41 0.58
N TYR A 5 -8.21 19.93 1.72
CA TYR A 5 -9.33 20.53 2.42
C TYR A 5 -8.89 21.07 3.78
N THR A 6 -9.17 22.35 4.02
CA THR A 6 -8.97 22.95 5.34
C THR A 6 -10.21 22.70 6.19
N THR A 7 -10.03 22.12 7.37
CA THR A 7 -11.11 21.92 8.35
C THR A 7 -10.78 22.56 9.69
N LYS A 8 -11.82 22.75 10.52
CA LYS A 8 -11.68 23.36 11.83
C LYS A 8 -11.24 22.31 12.86
N LEU A 9 -10.22 22.69 13.62
CA LEU A 9 -9.83 22.04 14.86
C LEU A 9 -10.63 22.64 16.01
N PHE A 10 -11.04 21.79 16.95
CA PHE A 10 -11.74 22.21 18.15
C PHE A 10 -11.32 21.36 19.35
N LYS A 11 -11.72 21.78 20.55
CA LYS A 11 -11.47 21.04 21.79
C LYS A 11 -12.69 20.19 22.14
N ASN A 12 -12.45 18.96 22.58
CA ASN A 12 -13.46 18.09 23.19
C ASN A 12 -12.95 17.66 24.58
N GLY A 13 -13.39 18.36 25.62
CA GLY A 13 -12.82 18.25 26.95
C GLY A 13 -11.33 18.65 26.95
N ALA A 14 -10.47 17.77 27.47
CA ALA A 14 -9.01 17.97 27.44
C ALA A 14 -8.37 17.65 26.08
N SER A 15 -9.08 16.96 25.19
CA SER A 15 -8.56 16.46 23.92
C SER A 15 -8.77 17.45 22.76
N GLN A 16 -7.97 17.30 21.71
CA GLN A 16 -8.14 17.98 20.43
C GLN A 16 -8.93 17.08 19.47
N ALA A 17 -9.83 17.68 18.70
CA ALA A 17 -10.67 16.99 17.73
C ALA A 17 -10.65 17.72 16.37
N VAL A 18 -10.80 16.94 15.30
CA VAL A 18 -10.89 17.42 13.92
C VAL A 18 -12.33 17.25 13.45
N ARG A 19 -12.93 18.28 12.84
CA ARG A 19 -14.24 18.13 12.20
C ARG A 19 -14.06 17.47 10.83
N LEU A 20 -14.64 16.30 10.60
CA LEU A 20 -14.62 15.66 9.28
C LEU A 20 -15.77 16.18 8.40
N PRO A 21 -15.50 16.74 7.21
CA PRO A 21 -16.52 17.02 6.20
C PRO A 21 -17.26 15.75 5.78
N ALA A 22 -18.45 15.91 5.18
CA ALA A 22 -19.33 14.78 4.84
C ALA A 22 -18.65 13.75 3.93
N GLU A 23 -17.82 14.20 3.00
CA GLU A 23 -17.09 13.36 2.03
C GLU A 23 -15.96 12.52 2.67
N PHE A 24 -15.51 12.86 3.89
CA PHE A 24 -14.45 12.16 4.62
C PHE A 24 -14.97 11.40 5.85
N ARG A 25 -16.29 11.18 5.95
CA ARG A 25 -16.85 10.42 7.07
C ARG A 25 -16.53 8.94 6.92
N PHE A 26 -16.10 8.34 8.02
CA PHE A 26 -15.93 6.90 8.15
C PHE A 26 -17.26 6.21 8.41
N SER A 27 -17.36 4.94 8.04
CA SER A 27 -18.53 4.10 8.26
C SER A 27 -18.62 3.58 9.70
N GLY A 28 -17.47 3.37 10.35
CA GLY A 28 -17.35 2.85 11.70
C GLY A 28 -17.37 3.90 12.81
N GLN A 29 -17.27 3.43 14.06
CA GLN A 29 -17.17 4.28 15.26
C GLN A 29 -15.71 4.58 15.67
N GLU A 30 -14.76 3.81 15.14
CA GLU A 30 -13.35 3.88 15.49
C GLU A 30 -12.48 3.88 14.22
N VAL A 31 -11.32 4.51 14.32
CA VAL A 31 -10.31 4.55 13.27
C VAL A 31 -8.93 4.38 13.87
N TYR A 32 -8.01 3.86 13.05
CA TYR A 32 -6.60 3.79 13.37
C TYR A 32 -5.93 5.11 13.01
N ILE A 33 -5.12 5.63 13.93
CA ILE A 33 -4.26 6.81 13.72
C ILE A 33 -2.81 6.36 13.58
N PHE A 34 -2.15 6.83 12.54
CA PHE A 34 -0.73 6.61 12.31
C PHE A 34 -0.05 7.93 11.97
N ARG A 35 1.14 8.15 12.51
CA ARG A 35 1.99 9.30 12.16
C ARG A 35 3.12 8.84 11.27
N ASP A 36 3.21 9.40 10.07
CA ASP A 36 4.35 9.19 9.20
C ASP A 36 5.56 9.93 9.76
N GLU A 37 6.63 9.21 10.07
CA GLU A 37 7.84 9.79 10.63
C GLU A 37 8.65 10.60 9.62
N ILE A 38 8.48 10.32 8.32
CA ILE A 38 9.23 10.99 7.25
C ILE A 38 8.57 12.32 6.91
N THR A 39 7.25 12.31 6.69
CA THR A 39 6.51 13.54 6.30
C THR A 39 5.97 14.30 7.51
N GLY A 40 5.81 13.63 8.65
CA GLY A 40 5.13 14.17 9.83
C GLY A 40 3.61 14.10 9.75
N ASP A 41 3.05 13.58 8.67
CA ASP A 41 1.61 13.55 8.41
C ASP A 41 0.88 12.60 9.36
N ILE A 42 -0.36 12.97 9.69
CA ILE A 42 -1.28 12.11 10.44
C ILE A 42 -2.24 11.47 9.46
N VAL A 43 -2.24 10.15 9.41
CA VAL A 43 -3.10 9.32 8.57
C VAL A 43 -4.16 8.66 9.43
N LEU A 44 -5.42 8.79 9.02
CA LEU A 44 -6.57 8.11 9.61
C LEU A 44 -7.06 7.02 8.66
N SER A 45 -7.31 5.81 9.17
CA SER A 45 -7.72 4.65 8.37
C SER A 45 -8.74 3.78 9.11
N GLU A 46 -9.73 3.25 8.41
CA GLU A 46 -10.67 2.24 8.96
C GLU A 46 -10.00 0.88 9.17
N LYS A 47 -8.96 0.60 8.39
CA LYS A 47 -8.22 -0.66 8.46
C LYS A 47 -6.96 -0.43 9.29
N PRO A 48 -6.59 -1.38 10.17
CA PRO A 48 -5.27 -1.34 10.76
C PRO A 48 -4.27 -1.33 9.61
N ARG A 49 -3.26 -0.46 9.69
CA ARG A 49 -2.13 -0.59 8.77
C ARG A 49 -1.65 -2.04 8.93
N PRO A 50 -1.43 -2.80 7.84
CA PRO A 50 -0.77 -4.08 7.98
C PRO A 50 0.49 -3.78 8.81
N LYS A 51 0.59 -4.33 10.02
CA LYS A 51 1.90 -4.52 10.64
C LYS A 51 2.71 -5.09 9.49
N ALA A 52 3.74 -4.35 9.12
CA ALA A 52 4.36 -4.39 7.81
C ALA A 52 4.40 -5.80 7.25
N TRP A 53 4.48 -5.94 5.93
CA TRP A 53 4.78 -7.19 5.24
C TRP A 53 5.69 -8.18 6.00
N LYS A 54 6.52 -7.75 6.96
CA LYS A 54 6.92 -8.50 8.15
C LYS A 54 6.04 -9.70 8.58
N ASP A 55 4.75 -9.55 8.91
CA ASP A 55 3.96 -10.73 9.38
C ASP A 55 3.80 -11.77 8.25
N PHE A 56 3.60 -11.29 7.02
CA PHE A 56 3.60 -12.11 5.82
C PHE A 56 4.99 -12.75 5.54
N PHE A 57 6.08 -12.01 5.67
CA PHE A 57 7.46 -12.51 5.50
C PHE A 57 7.89 -13.46 6.62
N SER A 58 7.42 -13.27 7.86
CA SER A 58 7.61 -14.20 8.96
C SER A 58 6.85 -15.51 8.73
N SER A 59 5.74 -15.49 7.98
CA SER A 59 5.05 -16.71 7.56
C SER A 59 5.74 -17.43 6.40
N LEU A 60 6.49 -16.71 5.54
CA LEU A 60 7.24 -17.30 4.42
C LEU A 60 8.48 -18.08 4.85
N SER A 61 9.06 -17.79 6.01
CA SER A 61 10.26 -18.48 6.52
C SER A 61 9.99 -19.87 7.13
N ALA A 62 8.75 -20.38 7.06
CA ALA A 62 8.31 -21.56 7.80
C ALA A 62 8.19 -22.85 6.96
N SER A 63 8.39 -22.83 5.64
CA SER A 63 8.17 -23.99 4.77
C SER A 63 9.37 -24.35 3.88
N GLU A 64 9.69 -25.64 3.79
CA GLU A 64 10.71 -26.18 2.86
C GLU A 64 10.33 -25.98 1.39
N GLU A 65 9.02 -25.93 1.09
CA GLU A 65 8.48 -25.71 -0.27
C GLU A 65 8.85 -24.34 -0.86
N THR A 66 9.17 -23.36 0.00
CA THR A 66 9.58 -22.00 -0.42
C THR A 66 10.97 -21.97 -1.04
N GLU A 67 11.86 -22.90 -0.70
CA GLU A 67 13.22 -22.94 -1.26
C GLU A 67 13.25 -23.40 -2.72
N ALA A 68 12.39 -24.36 -3.08
CA ALA A 68 12.27 -24.85 -4.45
C ALA A 68 11.37 -23.96 -5.34
N PHE A 69 10.56 -23.09 -4.73
CA PHE A 69 9.66 -22.20 -5.44
C PHE A 69 10.44 -21.23 -6.35
N MET A 70 10.14 -21.26 -7.66
CA MET A 70 10.83 -20.44 -8.66
C MET A 70 12.35 -20.69 -8.78
N ALA A 71 12.84 -21.88 -8.38
CA ALA A 71 14.22 -22.31 -8.59
C ALA A 71 14.57 -22.40 -10.09
N GLU A 72 13.61 -22.90 -10.89
CA GLU A 72 13.67 -22.83 -12.34
C GLU A 72 12.73 -21.74 -12.87
N ARG A 73 13.23 -20.92 -13.81
CA ARG A 73 12.47 -19.85 -14.46
C ARG A 73 12.58 -19.96 -15.97
N PRO A 74 12.02 -21.02 -16.58
CA PRO A 74 12.24 -21.34 -17.99
C PRO A 74 11.73 -20.27 -18.96
N MET A 75 10.80 -19.42 -18.50
CA MET A 75 10.25 -18.31 -19.27
C MET A 75 11.06 -17.01 -19.15
N ASN A 76 12.11 -16.97 -18.31
CA ASN A 76 13.00 -15.82 -18.15
C ASN A 76 14.10 -15.82 -19.25
N VAL A 77 13.67 -15.98 -20.49
CA VAL A 77 14.54 -15.90 -21.67
C VAL A 77 14.44 -14.49 -22.27
N ALA A 78 15.56 -14.00 -22.80
CA ALA A 78 15.55 -12.72 -23.50
C ALA A 78 14.47 -12.75 -24.60
N PRO A 79 13.68 -11.67 -24.74
CA PRO A 79 12.74 -11.57 -25.85
C PRO A 79 13.46 -11.81 -27.16
N ARG A 80 12.97 -12.73 -27.99
CA ARG A 80 13.50 -12.92 -29.33
C ARG A 80 13.27 -11.65 -30.13
N GLU A 81 14.30 -11.18 -30.82
CA GLU A 81 14.16 -10.14 -31.82
C GLU A 81 13.14 -10.63 -32.86
N ARG A 82 12.02 -9.91 -32.94
CA ARG A 82 11.06 -10.13 -34.01
C ARG A 82 11.52 -9.21 -35.13
N GLY A 83 11.93 -9.78 -36.25
CA GLY A 83 12.18 -9.09 -37.51
C GLY A 83 10.91 -8.47 -38.08
N LEU A 84 10.28 -7.57 -37.31
CA LEU A 84 9.06 -6.85 -37.69
C LEU A 84 9.27 -6.01 -38.96
N PHE A 85 10.54 -5.77 -39.33
CA PHE A 85 10.95 -5.02 -40.50
C PHE A 85 12.01 -5.75 -41.36
N ASP A 86 12.22 -7.06 -41.14
CA ASP A 86 13.12 -7.82 -42.02
C ASP A 86 12.43 -8.06 -43.37
N GLU A 87 13.11 -7.71 -44.47
CA GLU A 87 12.59 -7.74 -45.85
C GLU A 87 12.22 -9.15 -46.36
N GLU A 88 12.51 -10.22 -45.60
CA GLU A 88 12.12 -11.59 -45.94
C GLU A 88 10.71 -11.99 -45.44
N SER A 89 9.93 -11.07 -44.87
CA SER A 89 8.52 -11.30 -44.59
C SER A 89 7.64 -11.10 -45.85
N LYS A 90 7.81 -11.99 -46.83
CA LYS A 90 6.87 -12.15 -47.95
C LYS A 90 6.44 -13.61 -48.11
#